data_AF-A0AAD4NXF9-F1
#
_entry.id   AF-A0AAD4NXF9-F1
#
_cell.length_a   1.000
_cell.length_b   1.000
_cell.length_c   1.000
_cell.angle_alpha   90.00
_cell.angle_beta   90.00
_cell.angle_gamma   90.00
#
_symmetry.space_group_name_H-M   'P 1'
#
loop_
_entity.id
_entity.type
_entity.pdbx_description
1 polymer ?
#
loop_
_entity_poly.entity_id
_entity_poly.type
_entity_poly.pdbx_seq_one_letter_code
_entity_poly.pdbx_strand_id
1 'polypeptide(L)'
;MEGSISMNENVLSLRVLLDYFDAKKLHQITNGTALAATMFQATGSATGSAGFVNITNLKGGKVGFGPQDNGGVISTTFVKSVDAIPYNISVIQISSILPSPEAEALAPGPSQINITALMSKHGCKVLDFPA
;
A
#
# COMPACT_ATOMS: atom_id res chain seq x y z
N MET A 1 -0.25 23.78 0.46
CA MET A 1 -0.35 22.51 1.22
C MET A 1 -0.09 21.40 0.22
N GLU A 2 1.17 21.25 -0.20
CA GLU A 2 1.56 20.09 -1.01
C GLU A 2 1.85 18.96 -0.02
N GLY A 3 0.89 18.04 0.08
CA GLY A 3 1.14 16.78 0.75
C GLY A 3 2.16 16.02 -0.08
N SER A 4 3.40 15.94 0.41
CA SER A 4 4.38 15.00 -0.09
C SER A 4 3.72 13.63 -0.15
N ILE A 5 3.51 13.09 -1.36
CA ILE A 5 3.14 11.70 -1.55
C ILE A 5 4.40 10.89 -1.23
N SER A 6 4.73 10.76 0.05
CA SER A 6 5.69 9.78 0.54
C SER A 6 5.00 8.43 0.40
N MET A 7 5.06 7.89 -0.80
CA MET A 7 4.47 6.60 -1.13
C MET A 7 5.34 5.53 -0.45
N ASN A 8 4.89 5.09 0.72
CA ASN A 8 5.60 4.09 1.51
C ASN A 8 5.79 2.81 0.66
N GLU A 9 7.04 2.37 0.50
CA GLU A 9 7.39 1.20 -0.31
C GLU A 9 6.61 -0.04 0.15
N ASN A 10 6.37 -0.16 1.45
CA ASN A 10 5.60 -1.24 2.06
C ASN A 10 4.12 -1.20 1.63
N VAL A 11 3.52 -0.01 1.58
CA VAL A 11 2.12 0.17 1.15
C VAL A 11 1.95 -0.12 -0.34
N LEU A 12 2.93 0.26 -1.16
CA LEU A 12 2.97 -0.12 -2.58
C LEU A 12 3.12 -1.64 -2.74
N SER A 13 3.99 -2.26 -1.95
CA SER A 13 4.27 -3.69 -1.98
C SER A 13 3.05 -4.53 -1.58
N LEU A 14 2.19 -4.03 -0.70
CA LEU A 14 0.92 -4.69 -0.36
C LEU A 14 -0.08 -4.72 -1.52
N ARG A 15 0.00 -3.77 -2.45
CA ARG A 15 -0.92 -3.71 -3.62
C ARG A 15 -0.51 -4.65 -4.74
N VAL A 16 0.72 -5.18 -4.70
CA VAL A 16 1.24 -6.12 -5.69
C VAL A 16 1.00 -7.54 -5.19
N LEU A 17 0.11 -8.26 -5.86
CA LEU A 17 -0.13 -9.68 -5.60
C LEU A 17 0.92 -10.52 -6.34
N LEU A 18 1.42 -11.58 -5.69
CA LEU A 18 2.37 -12.51 -6.30
C LEU A 18 1.67 -13.44 -7.31
N ASP A 19 0.39 -13.70 -7.09
CA ASP A 19 -0.43 -14.55 -7.96
C ASP A 19 -1.06 -13.75 -9.10
N TYR A 20 -1.13 -14.36 -10.29
CA TYR A 20 -1.81 -13.77 -11.42
C TYR A 20 -3.33 -13.78 -11.22
N PHE A 21 -3.94 -12.59 -11.13
CA PHE A 21 -5.39 -12.38 -11.05
C PHE A 21 -5.87 -11.40 -12.13
N ASP A 22 -6.43 -11.95 -13.20
CA ASP A 22 -7.16 -11.17 -14.21
C ASP A 22 -8.65 -11.04 -13.84
N ALA A 23 -9.36 -10.10 -14.45
CA ALA A 23 -10.80 -9.89 -14.27
C ALA A 23 -11.59 -11.20 -14.40
N LYS A 24 -11.28 -12.02 -15.41
CA LYS A 24 -11.92 -13.33 -15.59
C LYS A 24 -11.69 -14.25 -14.40
N LYS A 25 -10.46 -14.31 -13.88
CA LYS A 25 -10.08 -15.17 -12.76
C LYS A 25 -10.68 -14.68 -11.45
N LEU A 26 -10.75 -13.36 -11.25
CA LEU A 26 -11.42 -12.73 -10.11
C LEU A 26 -12.91 -13.07 -10.05
N HIS A 27 -13.60 -13.09 -11.19
CA HIS A 27 -15.01 -13.51 -11.27
C HIS A 27 -15.22 -15.03 -11.22
N GLN A 28 -14.16 -15.82 -11.45
CA GLN A 28 -14.18 -17.29 -11.45
C GLN A 28 -13.56 -17.91 -10.18
N ILE A 29 -13.40 -17.14 -9.10
CA ILE A 29 -12.87 -17.68 -7.84
C ILE A 29 -13.80 -18.80 -7.34
N THR A 30 -13.32 -20.03 -7.44
CA THR A 30 -13.98 -21.23 -6.91
C THR A 30 -14.10 -21.11 -5.40
N ASN A 31 -15.28 -21.38 -4.83
CA ASN A 31 -15.66 -21.15 -3.42
C ASN A 31 -15.90 -19.69 -2.99
N GLY A 32 -15.81 -18.72 -3.92
CA GLY A 32 -16.17 -17.33 -3.65
C GLY A 32 -15.16 -16.54 -2.83
N THR A 33 -14.11 -17.15 -2.29
CA THR A 33 -13.01 -16.46 -1.58
C THR A 33 -11.66 -17.07 -1.96
N ALA A 34 -10.64 -16.24 -2.12
CA ALA A 34 -9.26 -16.64 -2.36
C ALA A 34 -8.30 -15.79 -1.51
N LEU A 35 -7.28 -16.43 -0.94
CA LEU A 35 -6.23 -15.74 -0.22
C LEU A 35 -5.02 -15.57 -1.16
N ALA A 36 -4.53 -14.34 -1.28
CA ALA A 36 -3.41 -13.99 -2.14
C ALA A 36 -2.27 -13.41 -1.31
N ALA A 37 -1.05 -13.89 -1.54
CA ALA A 37 0.15 -13.32 -0.96
C ALA A 37 0.56 -12.05 -1.73
N THR A 38 1.00 -11.03 -1.01
CA THR A 38 1.50 -9.79 -1.62
C THR A 38 3.01 -9.71 -1.58
N MET A 39 3.59 -8.76 -2.32
CA MET A 39 5.02 -8.46 -2.26
C MET A 39 5.44 -8.02 -0.85
N PHE A 40 4.55 -7.37 -0.08
CA PHE A 40 4.81 -7.03 1.32
C PHE A 40 4.99 -8.26 2.22
N GLN A 41 4.31 -9.37 1.91
CA GLN A 41 4.58 -10.66 2.55
C GLN A 41 5.95 -11.22 2.11
N ALA A 42 6.28 -11.10 0.81
CA ALA A 42 7.51 -11.63 0.24
C ALA A 42 8.78 -10.94 0.75
N THR A 43 8.72 -9.64 1.06
CA THR A 43 9.86 -8.91 1.64
C THR A 43 10.16 -9.30 3.09
N GLY A 44 9.29 -10.08 3.74
CA GLY A 44 9.42 -10.43 5.15
C GLY A 44 9.17 -9.25 6.10
N SER A 45 8.64 -8.14 5.59
CA SER A 45 8.31 -6.96 6.39
C SER A 45 6.96 -7.07 7.09
N ALA A 46 6.06 -7.92 6.58
CA ALA A 46 4.75 -8.19 7.17
C ALA A 46 4.86 -9.12 8.38
N THR A 47 4.17 -8.78 9.48
CA THR A 47 4.10 -9.67 10.65
C THR A 47 2.93 -10.64 10.48
N GLY A 48 3.22 -11.94 10.54
CA GLY A 48 2.20 -12.98 10.47
C GLY A 48 1.41 -12.98 9.16
N SER A 49 0.16 -12.49 9.21
CA SER A 49 -0.78 -12.51 8.08
C SER A 49 -1.11 -11.13 7.48
N ALA A 50 -0.45 -10.07 7.93
CA ALA A 50 -0.71 -8.70 7.48
C ALA A 50 -0.35 -8.44 6.00
N GLY A 51 0.47 -9.31 5.40
CA GLY A 51 0.83 -9.25 3.98
C GLY A 51 -0.10 -10.04 3.06
N PHE A 52 -1.16 -10.66 3.58
CA PHE A 52 -2.13 -11.37 2.75
C PHE A 52 -3.36 -10.52 2.46
N VAL A 53 -3.82 -10.61 1.22
CA VAL A 53 -5.06 -9.97 0.77
C VAL A 53 -6.08 -11.07 0.50
N ASN A 54 -7.23 -10.94 1.15
CA ASN A 54 -8.38 -11.78 0.89
C ASN A 54 -9.20 -11.18 -0.25
N ILE A 55 -9.48 -12.01 -1.25
CA ILE A 55 -10.20 -11.67 -2.46
C ILE A 55 -11.53 -12.42 -2.43
N THR A 56 -12.64 -11.71 -2.36
CA THR A 56 -13.97 -12.29 -2.25
C THR A 56 -14.80 -11.95 -3.47
N ASN A 57 -15.32 -12.97 -4.16
CA ASN A 57 -16.34 -12.79 -5.19
C ASN A 57 -17.70 -12.57 -4.51
N LEU A 58 -18.14 -11.32 -4.49
CA LEU A 58 -19.40 -10.90 -3.89
C LEU A 58 -20.57 -11.25 -4.83
N LYS A 59 -21.72 -11.56 -4.21
CA LYS A 59 -22.98 -11.76 -4.95
C LYS A 59 -23.29 -10.51 -5.80
N GLY A 60 -23.62 -10.72 -7.07
CA GLY A 60 -23.85 -9.64 -8.05
C GLY A 60 -22.67 -9.33 -8.96
N GLY A 61 -21.68 -10.22 -9.06
CA GLY A 61 -20.57 -10.10 -10.00
C GLY A 61 -19.54 -9.04 -9.61
N LYS A 62 -19.49 -8.65 -8.34
CA LYS A 62 -18.49 -7.72 -7.81
C LYS A 62 -17.39 -8.51 -7.13
N VAL A 63 -16.16 -8.00 -7.15
CA VAL A 63 -15.05 -8.62 -6.44
C VAL A 63 -14.55 -7.65 -5.41
N GLY A 64 -14.46 -8.09 -4.17
CA GLY A 64 -13.97 -7.34 -3.03
C GLY A 64 -12.55 -7.75 -2.67
N PHE A 65 -11.76 -6.78 -2.21
CA PHE A 65 -10.43 -7.02 -1.63
C PHE A 65 -10.38 -6.43 -0.24
N GLY A 66 -9.75 -7.16 0.69
CA GLY A 66 -9.49 -6.71 2.04
C GLY A 66 -8.22 -7.37 2.60
N PRO A 67 -7.48 -6.70 3.48
CA PRO A 67 -6.38 -7.34 4.21
C PRO A 67 -6.91 -8.50 5.05
N GLN A 68 -6.14 -9.58 5.16
CA GLN A 68 -6.50 -10.75 5.95
C GLN A 68 -6.63 -10.40 7.46
N ASP A 69 -5.82 -9.47 7.95
CA ASP A 69 -5.79 -9.08 9.37
C ASP A 69 -6.98 -8.20 9.79
N ASN A 70 -7.73 -7.64 8.84
CA ASN A 70 -8.78 -6.65 9.09
C ASN A 70 -10.14 -7.29 9.46
N GLY A 71 -10.11 -8.48 10.08
CA GLY A 71 -11.33 -9.17 10.55
C GLY A 71 -12.36 -9.49 9.46
N GLY A 72 -11.96 -9.57 8.19
CA GLY A 72 -12.86 -9.82 7.05
C GLY A 72 -13.59 -8.60 6.51
N VAL A 73 -13.19 -7.38 6.89
CA VAL A 73 -13.74 -6.15 6.32
C VAL A 73 -13.26 -5.96 4.87
N ILE A 74 -14.21 -6.05 3.94
CA ILE A 74 -13.98 -5.76 2.53
C ILE A 74 -14.21 -4.27 2.31
N SER A 75 -13.14 -3.49 2.22
CA SER A 75 -13.19 -2.03 2.05
C SER A 75 -13.00 -1.57 0.61
N THR A 76 -12.53 -2.44 -0.27
CA THR A 76 -12.21 -2.09 -1.66
C THR A 76 -12.85 -3.07 -2.63
N THR A 77 -13.25 -2.58 -3.80
CA THR A 77 -13.90 -3.39 -4.84
C THR A 77 -13.22 -3.23 -6.18
N PHE A 78 -13.26 -4.28 -6.99
CA PHE A 78 -12.83 -4.27 -8.38
C PHE A 78 -13.73 -3.34 -9.21
N VAL A 79 -13.10 -2.46 -9.98
CA VAL A 79 -13.80 -1.51 -10.86
C VAL A 79 -13.66 -1.94 -12.32
N LYS A 80 -12.42 -2.07 -12.80
CA LYS A 80 -12.12 -2.46 -14.18
C LYS A 80 -10.71 -3.04 -14.31
N SER A 81 -10.48 -3.80 -15.37
CA SER A 81 -9.13 -4.16 -15.80
C SER A 81 -8.53 -3.02 -16.61
N VAL A 82 -7.29 -2.63 -16.31
CA VAL A 82 -6.58 -1.56 -17.03
C VAL A 82 -5.71 -2.17 -18.12
N ASP A 83 -4.93 -3.18 -17.76
CA ASP A 83 -4.08 -3.91 -18.68
C ASP A 83 -3.87 -5.34 -18.18
N ALA A 84 -3.72 -6.29 -19.08
CA ALA A 84 -3.49 -7.69 -18.72
C ALA A 84 -2.68 -8.39 -19.80
N ILE A 85 -1.49 -8.85 -19.41
CA ILE A 85 -0.64 -9.73 -20.21
C ILE A 85 -0.77 -11.14 -19.62
N PRO A 86 -1.44 -12.07 -20.34
CA PRO A 86 -1.68 -13.42 -19.85
C PRO A 86 -0.39 -14.07 -19.32
N TYR A 87 -0.48 -14.63 -18.11
CA TYR A 87 0.61 -15.33 -17.41
C TYR A 87 1.81 -14.45 -16.96
N ASN A 88 1.79 -13.15 -17.24
CA ASN A 88 2.87 -12.23 -16.83
C ASN A 88 2.40 -11.22 -15.77
N ILE A 89 1.45 -10.35 -16.12
CA ILE A 89 1.00 -9.26 -15.24
C ILE A 89 -0.45 -8.90 -15.53
N SER A 90 -1.21 -8.58 -14.48
CA SER A 90 -2.53 -7.99 -14.61
C SER A 90 -2.61 -6.75 -13.73
N VAL A 91 -3.01 -5.64 -14.33
CA VAL A 91 -3.19 -4.35 -13.67
C VAL A 91 -4.69 -4.08 -13.61
N ILE A 92 -5.20 -4.03 -12.38
CA ILE A 92 -6.61 -3.83 -12.10
C ILE A 92 -6.82 -2.51 -11.34
N GLN A 93 -7.94 -1.85 -11.64
CA GLN A 93 -8.39 -0.70 -10.87
C GLN A 93 -9.31 -1.17 -9.75
N ILE A 94 -9.01 -0.69 -8.54
CA ILE A 94 -9.86 -0.85 -7.36
C ILE A 94 -10.50 0.49 -6.95
N SER A 95 -11.62 0.43 -6.24
CA SER A 95 -12.44 1.60 -5.89
C SER A 95 -11.79 2.51 -4.85
N SER A 96 -11.02 1.92 -3.95
CA SER A 96 -10.43 2.60 -2.79
C SER A 96 -9.08 1.98 -2.48
N ILE A 97 -8.27 2.68 -1.70
CA ILE A 97 -6.97 2.18 -1.23
C ILE A 97 -7.21 1.05 -0.22
N LEU A 98 -6.41 -0.02 -0.29
CA LEU A 98 -6.37 -1.08 0.72
C LEU A 98 -5.75 -0.51 2.01
N PRO A 99 -6.53 -0.38 3.10
CA PRO A 99 -6.00 0.14 4.36
C PRO A 99 -5.13 -0.94 5.03
N SER A 100 -3.89 -0.61 5.37
CA SER A 100 -3.03 -1.51 6.16
C SER A 100 -2.24 -0.70 7.19
N PRO A 101 -2.65 -0.73 8.46
CA PRO A 101 -1.99 0.05 9.51
C PRO A 101 -0.54 -0.39 9.73
N GLU A 102 -0.22 -1.67 9.53
CA GLU A 102 1.16 -2.16 9.65
C GLU A 102 2.07 -1.65 8.52
N ALA A 103 1.60 -1.69 7.26
CA ALA A 103 2.37 -1.18 6.14
C ALA A 103 2.57 0.34 6.21
N GLU A 104 1.61 1.06 6.80
CA GLU A 104 1.68 2.50 7.05
C GLU A 104 2.57 2.86 8.26
N ALA A 105 2.58 2.02 9.31
CA ALA A 105 3.38 2.25 10.52
C ALA A 105 4.87 1.91 10.35
N LEU A 106 5.22 0.96 9.47
CA LEU A 106 6.61 0.65 9.14
C LEU A 106 7.28 1.70 8.24
N ALA A 107 6.53 2.71 7.80
CA ALA A 107 7.07 3.81 7.05
C ALA A 107 8.07 4.60 7.91
N PRO A 108 9.25 4.96 7.38
CA PRO A 108 10.05 5.97 8.03
C PRO A 108 9.20 7.24 8.13
N GLY A 109 8.86 7.64 9.37
CA GLY A 109 8.22 8.92 9.62
C GLY A 109 9.03 10.05 8.97
N PRO A 110 8.39 11.18 8.60
CA PRO A 110 9.08 12.28 7.95
C PRO A 110 10.33 12.59 8.76
N SER A 111 11.50 12.49 8.12
CA SER A 111 12.76 12.83 8.74
C SER A 111 12.64 14.27 9.20
N GLN A 112 12.43 14.46 10.50
CA GLN A 112 12.44 15.78 11.12
C GLN A 112 13.87 16.29 11.05
N ILE A 113 14.24 16.86 9.91
CA ILE A 113 15.44 17.65 9.79
C ILE A 113 15.20 18.84 10.71
N ASN A 114 15.84 18.82 11.88
CA ASN A 114 15.70 19.86 12.88
C ASN A 114 16.48 21.09 12.37
N ILE A 115 15.83 21.90 11.54
CA ILE A 115 16.44 23.03 10.80
C ILE A 115 17.15 24.00 11.76
N THR A 116 16.67 24.12 13.00
CA THR A 116 17.30 24.89 14.08
C THR A 116 18.73 24.42 14.39
N ALA A 117 18.99 23.11 14.40
CA ALA A 117 20.32 22.58 14.65
C ALA A 117 21.28 22.85 13.47
N LEU A 118 20.76 22.94 12.25
CA LEU A 118 21.54 23.24 11.04
C LEU A 118 21.93 24.73 10.98
N MET A 119 21.01 25.62 11.35
CA MET A 119 21.24 27.07 11.39
C MET A 119 22.18 27.47 12.54
N SER A 120 22.08 26.83 13.71
CA SER A 120 22.98 27.07 14.84
C SER A 120 24.42 26.61 14.59
N LYS A 121 24.65 25.67 13.66
CA LYS A 121 26.00 25.17 13.34
C LYS A 121 26.77 26.06 12.36
N HIS A 122 26.09 26.94 11.60
CA HIS A 122 26.73 27.76 10.56
C HIS A 122 26.48 29.27 10.70
N GLY A 123 25.62 29.71 11.61
CA GLY A 123 25.28 31.12 11.78
C GLY A 123 25.78 31.73 13.08
N CYS A 124 27.05 32.15 13.14
CA CYS A 124 27.50 33.22 14.04
C CYS A 124 28.84 33.82 13.58
N LYS A 125 28.77 34.84 12.73
CA LYS A 125 29.73 35.95 12.74
C LYS A 125 28.91 37.20 13.05
N VAL A 126 28.99 37.63 14.30
CA VAL A 126 28.37 38.89 14.76
C VAL A 126 29.01 40.02 13.96
N LEU A 127 28.21 40.83 13.28
CA LEU A 127 28.65 42.11 12.76
C LEU A 127 28.31 43.14 13.82
N ASP A 128 29.27 43.39 14.72
CA ASP A 128 29.25 44.55 15.60
C ASP A 128 29.26 45.82 14.74
N PHE A 129 28.24 46.66 14.89
CA PHE A 129 28.33 48.07 14.50
C PHE A 129 28.37 48.91 15.79
N PRO A 130 29.42 49.73 15.98
CA PRO A 130 29.58 50.56 17.17
C PRO A 130 28.57 51.72 17.18
N ALA A 131 28.25 52.14 18.40
CA ALA A 131 27.23 53.12 18.79
C ALA A 131 27.31 54.48 18.09
#